data_AF-A0AAD9P0V5-F1
#
_entry.id   AF-A0AAD9P0V5-F1
#
_cell.length_a   1.000
_cell.length_b   1.000
_cell.length_c   1.000
_cell.angle_alpha   90.00
_cell.angle_beta   90.00
_cell.angle_gamma   90.00
#
_symmetry.space_group_name_H-M   'P 1'
#
loop_
_entity.id
_entity.type
_entity.pdbx_description
1 polymer ?
#
loop_
_entity_poly.entity_id
_entity_poly.type
_entity_poly.pdbx_seq_one_letter_code
_entity_poly.pdbx_strand_id
1 'polypeptide(L)'
;MFKQKDERKTTWMHPWSRHWHMTDFVITRCPDKMDIHSTRVMLGANCWTNHQNMRSKVAFRIRQKRNRQGTSKPTKLNTAKLSTISHRESFEQEMHSVLAQWDKKESSTPNEEWAALQ
;
A
#
# COMPACT_ATOMS: atom_id res chain seq x y z
N MET A 1 1.54 19.58 26.28
CA MET A 1 1.36 19.81 24.83
C MET A 1 2.60 20.49 24.28
N PHE A 2 3.03 20.21 23.05
CA PHE A 2 4.34 20.65 22.54
C PHE A 2 4.46 22.18 22.50
N LYS A 3 5.55 22.74 23.05
CA LYS A 3 5.83 24.17 22.94
C LYS A 3 6.28 24.49 21.52
N GLN A 4 5.48 25.27 20.80
CA GLN A 4 5.74 25.67 19.41
C GLN A 4 5.39 27.13 19.19
N LYS A 5 6.02 27.74 18.18
CA LYS A 5 5.60 29.04 17.65
C LYS A 5 4.20 28.93 17.06
N ASP A 6 3.43 30.01 17.12
CA ASP A 6 2.03 30.01 16.67
C ASP A 6 1.88 29.71 15.19
N GLU A 7 2.82 30.16 14.36
CA GLU A 7 2.92 29.82 12.93
C GLU A 7 2.95 28.30 12.67
N ARG A 8 3.39 27.50 13.65
CA ARG A 8 3.50 26.04 13.52
C ARG A 8 2.30 25.28 14.09
N LYS A 9 1.27 26.00 14.58
CA LYS A 9 0.07 25.41 15.18
C LYS A 9 -1.14 25.43 14.24
N THR A 10 -1.14 26.30 13.24
CA THR A 10 -2.29 26.52 12.36
C THR A 10 -2.05 25.90 10.99
N THR A 11 -3.06 25.27 10.42
CA THR A 11 -2.93 24.44 9.22
C THR A 11 -3.62 25.05 8.01
N TRP A 12 -4.49 26.04 8.18
CA TRP A 12 -5.23 26.61 7.07
C TRP A 12 -5.39 28.12 7.24
N MET A 13 -5.21 28.87 6.17
CA MET A 13 -5.50 30.31 6.16
C MET A 13 -6.77 30.54 5.37
N HIS A 14 -7.78 31.14 6.01
CA HIS A 14 -9.00 31.51 5.32
C HIS A 14 -8.69 32.57 4.23
N PRO A 15 -9.06 32.34 2.95
CA PRO A 15 -8.67 33.23 1.85
C PRO A 15 -9.13 34.67 2.01
N TRP A 16 -10.31 34.89 2.61
CA TRP A 16 -10.92 36.21 2.67
C TRP A 16 -10.54 37.01 3.93
N SER A 17 -10.56 36.36 5.09
CA SER A 17 -10.24 37.02 6.37
C SER A 17 -8.75 36.99 6.71
N ARG A 18 -7.96 36.20 5.99
CA ARG A 18 -6.53 35.94 6.27
C ARG A 18 -6.27 35.44 7.70
N HIS A 19 -7.30 34.87 8.34
CA HIS A 19 -7.19 34.28 9.66
C HIS A 19 -6.66 32.85 9.55
N TRP A 20 -5.74 32.51 10.45
CA TRP A 20 -5.16 31.17 10.52
C TRP A 20 -5.98 30.29 11.45
N HIS A 21 -6.45 29.16 10.95
CA HIS A 21 -7.23 28.18 11.68
C HIS A 21 -6.45 26.87 11.86
N MET A 22 -6.75 26.16 12.94
CA MET A 22 -6.32 24.78 13.16
C MET A 22 -7.48 23.86 12.78
N THR A 23 -7.44 23.32 11.57
CA THR A 23 -8.49 22.42 11.03
C THR A 23 -8.03 20.96 10.98
N ASP A 24 -6.71 20.75 10.90
CA ASP A 24 -6.12 19.42 10.74
C ASP A 24 -5.50 18.96 12.05
N PHE A 25 -5.74 17.69 12.42
CA PHE A 25 -5.32 17.14 13.71
C PHE A 25 -4.68 15.77 13.55
N VAL A 26 -3.70 15.47 14.40
CA VAL A 26 -3.19 14.11 14.61
C VAL A 26 -3.80 13.58 15.90
N ILE A 27 -4.73 12.64 15.78
CA ILE A 27 -5.43 12.03 16.91
C ILE A 27 -4.64 10.80 17.37
N THR A 28 -4.46 10.66 18.68
CA THR A 28 -3.84 9.47 19.29
C THR A 28 -4.66 8.97 20.46
N ARG A 29 -4.46 7.71 20.83
CA ARG A 29 -5.06 7.13 22.03
C ARG A 29 -4.37 7.72 23.27
N CYS A 30 -5.12 7.90 24.36
CA CYS A 30 -4.59 8.43 25.62
C CYS A 30 -3.33 7.70 26.14
N PRO A 31 -3.20 6.35 26.07
CA PRO A 31 -2.00 5.65 26.51
C PRO A 31 -0.77 5.95 25.65
N ASP A 32 -0.97 6.17 24.35
CA ASP A 32 0.11 6.37 23.37
C ASP A 32 0.52 7.86 23.26
N LYS A 33 0.04 8.74 24.16
CA LYS A 33 0.37 10.17 24.12
C LYS A 33 1.86 10.43 24.37
N MET A 34 2.51 9.58 25.17
CA MET A 34 3.93 9.72 25.52
C MET A 34 4.86 9.37 24.36
N ASP A 35 4.36 8.60 23.41
CA ASP A 35 5.07 8.21 22.19
C ASP A 35 5.15 9.35 21.17
N ILE A 36 4.32 10.39 21.32
CA ILE A 36 4.37 11.56 20.44
C ILE A 36 5.41 12.54 20.99
N HIS A 37 6.46 12.78 20.21
CA HIS A 37 7.54 13.70 20.57
C HIS A 37 7.32 15.13 20.09
N SER A 38 6.61 15.31 18.97
CA SER A 38 6.36 16.64 18.40
C SER A 38 5.26 16.55 17.34
N THR A 39 4.32 17.48 17.34
CA THR A 39 3.33 17.65 16.26
C THR A 39 3.36 19.09 15.79
N ARG A 40 3.86 19.36 14.58
CA ARG A 40 4.04 20.74 14.07
C ARG A 40 3.63 20.86 12.62
N VAL A 41 3.21 22.04 12.23
CA VAL A 41 3.00 22.39 10.82
C VAL A 41 4.33 22.66 10.12
N MET A 42 4.43 22.23 8.86
CA MET A 42 5.56 22.38 7.96
C MET A 42 5.33 23.56 7.02
N LEU A 43 5.86 24.71 7.42
CA LEU A 43 5.84 25.94 6.60
C LEU A 43 6.61 25.73 5.30
N GLY A 44 6.05 26.19 4.19
CA GLY A 44 6.73 26.16 2.88
C GLY A 44 6.66 24.83 2.13
N ALA A 45 5.94 23.82 2.64
CA ALA A 45 5.58 22.67 1.82
C ALA A 45 4.56 23.13 0.77
N ASN A 46 4.90 23.07 -0.51
CA ASN A 46 3.96 23.37 -1.58
C ASN A 46 3.09 22.13 -1.84
N CYS A 47 1.83 22.18 -1.44
CA CYS A 47 0.92 21.03 -1.46
C CYS A 47 -0.22 21.19 -2.44
N TRP A 48 -0.23 22.28 -3.24
CA TRP A 48 -1.31 22.61 -4.17
C TRP A 48 -2.68 22.77 -3.49
N THR A 49 -2.69 22.84 -2.16
CA THR A 49 -3.86 23.07 -1.32
C THR A 49 -3.69 24.38 -0.55
N ASN A 50 -4.79 24.94 -0.08
CA ASN A 50 -4.81 26.06 0.87
C ASN A 50 -4.44 25.63 2.31
N HIS A 51 -4.02 24.37 2.50
CA HIS A 51 -3.59 23.81 3.78
C HIS A 51 -2.07 23.68 3.84
N GLN A 52 -1.51 23.93 5.01
CA GLN A 52 -0.14 23.61 5.36
C GLN A 52 -0.07 22.19 5.93
N ASN A 53 0.91 21.42 5.48
CA ASN A 53 1.11 20.06 5.96
C ASN A 53 1.48 20.01 7.43
N MET A 54 0.81 19.17 8.21
CA MET A 54 1.20 18.84 9.58
C MET A 54 2.11 17.60 9.62
N ARG A 55 3.12 17.61 10.49
CA ARG A 55 3.98 16.46 10.75
C ARG A 55 4.01 16.13 12.23
N SER A 56 3.75 14.87 12.57
CA SER A 56 3.99 14.31 13.90
C SER A 56 5.23 13.42 13.90
N LYS A 57 6.09 13.59 14.91
CA LYS A 57 7.22 12.70 15.22
C LYS A 57 6.76 11.76 16.32
N VAL A 58 6.58 10.49 15.98
CA VAL A 58 6.05 9.47 16.89
C VAL A 58 7.09 8.35 17.05
N ALA A 59 7.28 7.88 18.28
CA ALA A 59 7.94 6.61 18.57
C ALA A 59 6.88 5.51 18.60
N PHE A 60 6.99 4.49 17.77
CA PHE A 60 6.12 3.33 17.92
C PHE A 60 6.93 2.06 17.70
N ARG A 61 6.62 1.05 18.49
CA ARG A 61 7.27 -0.26 18.40
C ARG A 61 6.48 -1.13 17.44
N ILE A 62 7.03 -1.37 16.27
CA ILE A 62 6.54 -2.43 15.37
C ILE A 62 6.92 -3.76 16.02
N ARG A 63 5.93 -4.58 16.39
CA ARG A 63 6.20 -5.97 16.80
C ARG A 63 6.81 -6.69 15.60
N GLN A 64 7.94 -7.35 15.80
CA GLN A 64 8.50 -8.22 14.76
C GLN A 64 7.41 -9.20 14.32
N LYS A 65 7.17 -9.28 13.01
CA LYS A 65 6.30 -10.30 12.43
C LYS A 65 6.82 -11.64 12.94
N ARG A 66 5.98 -12.42 13.63
CA ARG A 66 6.32 -13.80 13.98
C ARG A 66 6.50 -14.53 12.66
N ASN A 67 7.75 -14.73 12.24
CA ASN A 67 8.04 -15.62 11.12
C ASN A 67 7.44 -16.97 11.52
N ARG A 68 6.44 -17.44 10.76
CA ARG A 68 6.03 -18.84 10.87
C ARG A 68 7.30 -19.63 10.55
N GLN A 69 7.88 -20.29 11.55
CA GLN A 69 8.93 -21.26 11.31
C GLN A 69 8.36 -22.29 10.31
N GLY A 70 9.04 -22.44 9.17
CA GLY A 70 8.76 -23.51 8.22
C GLY A 70 7.44 -23.41 7.48
N THR A 71 7.40 -22.62 6.42
CA THR A 71 7.06 -23.26 5.15
C THR A 71 8.35 -23.26 4.35
N SER A 72 8.77 -24.43 3.86
CA SER A 72 9.86 -24.50 2.87
C SER A 72 9.64 -23.39 1.86
N LYS A 73 10.71 -22.68 1.47
CA LYS A 73 10.62 -21.79 0.30
C LYS A 73 9.94 -22.61 -0.80
N PRO A 74 8.95 -22.07 -1.54
CA PRO A 74 8.41 -22.79 -2.68
C PRO A 74 9.60 -23.20 -3.53
N THR A 75 9.79 -24.51 -3.67
CA THR A 75 10.94 -25.06 -4.38
C THR A 75 10.91 -24.45 -5.77
N LYS A 76 11.97 -23.74 -6.15
CA LYS A 76 12.08 -23.16 -7.50
C LYS A 76 11.79 -24.29 -8.48
N LEU A 77 10.84 -24.07 -9.39
CA LEU A 77 10.48 -25.07 -10.40
C LEU A 77 11.76 -25.51 -11.11
N ASN A 78 12.02 -26.82 -11.14
CA ASN A 78 13.20 -27.35 -11.78
C ASN A 78 13.04 -27.20 -13.30
N THR A 79 13.73 -26.21 -13.85
CA THR A 79 13.72 -25.87 -15.28
C THR A 79 14.94 -26.41 -16.03
N ALA A 80 15.76 -27.26 -15.40
CA ALA A 80 16.99 -27.76 -16.01
C ALA A 80 16.74 -28.49 -17.35
N LYS A 81 15.61 -29.18 -17.49
CA LYS A 81 15.23 -29.90 -18.71
C LYS A 81 14.90 -28.98 -19.89
N LEU A 82 14.52 -27.72 -19.63
CA LEU A 82 14.21 -26.74 -20.68
C LEU A 82 15.45 -26.15 -21.35
N SER A 83 16.65 -26.47 -20.86
CA SER A 83 17.91 -26.09 -21.52
C SER A 83 18.13 -26.85 -22.84
N THR A 84 17.48 -28.01 -23.01
CA THR A 84 17.52 -28.79 -24.23
C THR A 84 16.44 -28.30 -25.19
N ILE A 85 16.83 -27.94 -26.42
CA ILE A 85 15.93 -27.39 -27.45
C ILE A 85 14.76 -28.33 -27.74
N SER A 86 15.02 -29.62 -27.92
CA SER A 86 13.98 -30.63 -28.20
C SER A 86 12.92 -30.73 -27.07
N HIS A 87 13.34 -30.70 -25.81
CA HIS A 87 12.41 -30.72 -24.68
C HIS A 87 11.59 -29.42 -24.59
N ARG A 88 12.19 -28.28 -24.94
CA ARG A 88 11.49 -27.00 -24.97
C ARG A 88 10.41 -26.97 -26.06
N GLU A 89 10.73 -27.43 -27.26
CA GLU A 89 9.80 -27.45 -28.40
C GLU A 89 8.63 -28.41 -28.15
N SER A 90 8.90 -29.60 -27.63
CA SER A 90 7.85 -30.56 -27.27
C SER A 90 6.92 -30.01 -26.19
N PHE A 91 7.47 -29.32 -25.18
CA PHE A 91 6.68 -28.68 -24.12
C PHE A 91 5.83 -27.53 -24.68
N GLU A 92 6.38 -26.71 -25.59
CA GLU A 92 5.65 -25.63 -26.25
C GLU A 92 4.49 -26.17 -27.09
N GLN A 93 4.70 -27.24 -27.86
CA GLN A 93 3.65 -27.90 -28.63
C GLN A 93 2.54 -28.46 -27.74
N GLU A 94 2.90 -29.09 -26.61
CA GLU A 94 1.94 -29.60 -25.64
C GLU A 94 1.13 -28.46 -25.02
N MET A 95 1.77 -27.36 -24.63
CA MET A 95 1.10 -26.17 -24.11
C MET A 95 0.11 -25.57 -25.10
N HIS A 96 0.52 -25.42 -26.37
CA HIS A 96 -0.38 -24.92 -27.42
C HIS A 96 -1.58 -25.84 -27.64
N SER A 97 -1.39 -27.17 -27.59
CA SER A 97 -2.48 -28.14 -27.70
C SER A 97 -3.48 -28.02 -26.54
N VAL A 98 -2.97 -27.92 -25.31
CA VAL A 98 -3.81 -27.79 -24.10
C VAL A 98 -4.58 -26.47 -24.10
N LEU A 99 -3.93 -25.35 -24.45
CA LEU A 99 -4.59 -24.04 -24.53
C LEU A 99 -5.68 -24.02 -25.61
N ALA A 100 -5.41 -24.61 -26.78
CA ALA A 100 -6.41 -24.71 -27.85
C ALA A 100 -7.62 -25.59 -27.47
N GLN A 101 -7.46 -26.52 -26.53
CA GLN A 101 -8.57 -27.29 -25.96
C GLN A 101 -9.30 -26.50 -24.86
N TRP A 102 -8.57 -25.69 -24.09
CA TRP A 102 -9.13 -24.86 -23.02
C TRP A 102 -10.09 -23.79 -23.57
N ASP A 103 -9.72 -23.10 -24.66
CA ASP A 103 -10.57 -22.11 -25.33
C ASP A 103 -11.93 -22.66 -25.80
N LYS A 104 -12.05 -23.98 -26.00
CA LYS A 104 -13.31 -24.62 -26.40
C LYS A 104 -14.27 -24.87 -25.23
N LYS A 105 -13.80 -24.71 -23.99
CA LYS A 105 -14.57 -25.02 -22.78
C LYS A 105 -15.25 -23.79 -22.18
N GLU A 106 -14.82 -22.60 -22.55
CA GLU A 106 -15.32 -21.32 -22.03
C GLU A 106 -16.40 -20.75 -22.96
N SER A 107 -17.55 -21.44 -23.05
CA SER A 107 -18.76 -20.90 -23.69
C SER A 107 -19.55 -19.98 -22.77
N SER A 108 -19.14 -19.81 -21.51
CA SER A 108 -19.70 -18.81 -20.61
C SER A 108 -18.65 -17.72 -20.41
N THR A 109 -19.05 -16.50 -20.66
CA THR A 109 -18.14 -15.37 -20.50
C THR A 109 -17.79 -15.24 -19.02
N PRO A 110 -16.54 -14.91 -18.66
CA PRO A 110 -16.16 -14.73 -17.25
C PRO A 110 -17.12 -13.81 -16.49
N ASN A 111 -17.68 -12.80 -17.17
CA ASN A 111 -18.62 -11.86 -16.56
C ASN A 111 -19.94 -12.49 -16.08
N GLU A 112 -20.40 -13.59 -16.69
CA GLU A 112 -21.60 -14.33 -16.27
C GLU A 112 -21.34 -15.16 -15.01
N GLU A 113 -20.17 -15.79 -14.91
CA GLU A 113 -19.78 -16.58 -13.72
C GLU A 113 -19.60 -15.70 -12.48
N TRP A 114 -19.05 -14.50 -12.65
CA TRP A 114 -18.90 -13.53 -11.57
C TRP A 114 -20.25 -12.95 -11.11
N ALA A 115 -21.20 -12.75 -12.03
CA ALA A 115 -22.54 -12.29 -11.70
C ALA A 115 -23.35 -13.32 -10.90
N ALA A 116 -23.10 -14.62 -11.08
CA ALA A 116 -23.78 -15.69 -10.35
C ALA A 116 -23.31 -15.87 -8.89
N LEU A 117 -22.23 -15.19 -8.48
CA LEU A 117 -21.68 -15.24 -7.12
C LEU A 117 -22.11 -14.06 -6.23
N GLN A 118 -22.95 -13.15 -6.74
CA GLN A 118 -23.57 -12.06 -5.97
C GLN A 118 -24.99 -12.41 -5.55
#